data_AF-A0A9E5DH00-F1
#
_entry.id   AF-A0A9E5DH00-F1
#
_cell.length_a   1.000
_cell.length_b   1.000
_cell.length_c   1.000
_cell.angle_alpha   90.00
_cell.angle_beta   90.00
_cell.angle_gamma   90.00
#
_symmetry.space_group_name_H-M   'P 1'
#
loop_
_entity.id
_entity.type
_entity.pdbx_description
1 polymer ?
#
loop_
_entity_poly.entity_id
_entity_poly.type
_entity_poly.pdbx_seq_one_letter_code
_entity_poly.pdbx_strand_id
1 'polypeptide(L)'
;MYGYIDDRDAWYIWIVNVWVAKNIRYVKDPGFELFQKPSETLELKAGDCDDVAILLASMYQALGLQTKFIEVDTDGDRVIDHLAVLVRYPRSLKEFLNAEEEIAEAVGLGSRLPDIISVKYLEIKGDTWIIVDPFASESDYCVGMIKHEPYVIIHYFP
;
A
#
# COMPACT_ATOMS: atom_id res chain seq x y z
N MET A 1 -25.44 -14.20 12.32
CA MET A 1 -25.06 -14.81 11.02
C MET A 1 -24.21 -13.76 10.34
N TYR A 2 -22.90 -13.77 10.60
CA TYR A 2 -21.98 -12.81 9.98
C TYR A 2 -21.70 -13.32 8.56
N GLY A 3 -22.22 -12.61 7.56
CA GLY A 3 -22.01 -12.93 6.17
C GLY A 3 -20.58 -12.60 5.81
N TYR A 4 -19.79 -13.61 5.48
CA TYR A 4 -18.48 -13.47 4.87
C TYR A 4 -18.65 -12.66 3.57
N ILE A 5 -18.19 -11.41 3.53
CA ILE A 5 -18.04 -10.73 2.25
C ILE A 5 -16.84 -11.40 1.56
N ASP A 6 -17.12 -12.13 0.48
CA ASP A 6 -16.10 -12.64 -0.45
C ASP A 6 -15.53 -11.44 -1.25
N ASP A 7 -14.80 -10.57 -0.56
CA ASP A 7 -14.04 -9.47 -1.15
C ASP A 7 -12.58 -9.88 -1.32
N ARG A 8 -12.34 -10.71 -2.32
CA ARG A 8 -11.01 -11.19 -2.70
C ARG A 8 -10.04 -10.03 -2.94
N ASP A 9 -10.48 -8.94 -3.56
CA ASP A 9 -9.60 -7.83 -3.94
C ASP A 9 -9.15 -7.08 -2.68
N ALA A 10 -10.06 -6.80 -1.73
CA ALA A 10 -9.71 -6.24 -0.42
C ALA A 10 -8.78 -7.19 0.36
N TRP A 11 -9.06 -8.50 0.36
CA TRP A 11 -8.21 -9.49 1.02
C TRP A 11 -6.78 -9.49 0.46
N TYR A 12 -6.64 -9.45 -0.87
CA TYR A 12 -5.33 -9.40 -1.54
C TYR A 12 -4.58 -8.11 -1.26
N ILE A 13 -5.27 -6.96 -1.33
CA ILE A 13 -4.69 -5.66 -0.96
C ILE A 13 -4.17 -5.71 0.48
N TRP A 14 -4.99 -6.20 1.41
CA TRP A 14 -4.64 -6.27 2.83
C TRP A 14 -3.47 -7.22 3.09
N ILE A 15 -3.53 -8.47 2.62
CA ILE A 15 -2.55 -9.50 3.00
C ILE A 15 -1.16 -9.22 2.43
N VAL A 16 -1.07 -8.68 1.21
CA VAL A 16 0.20 -8.33 0.59
C VAL A 16 0.84 -7.16 1.34
N ASN A 17 0.07 -6.09 1.62
CA ASN A 17 0.57 -4.96 2.40
C ASN A 17 1.11 -5.39 3.77
N VAL A 18 0.33 -6.17 4.52
CA VAL A 18 0.73 -6.71 5.82
C VAL A 18 1.97 -7.59 5.69
N TRP A 19 2.01 -8.48 4.69
CA TRP A 19 3.15 -9.37 4.52
C TRP A 19 4.43 -8.60 4.23
N VAL A 20 4.38 -7.61 3.33
CA VAL A 20 5.54 -6.76 3.02
C VAL A 20 5.99 -5.97 4.25
N ALA A 21 5.07 -5.32 4.96
CA ALA A 21 5.35 -4.58 6.20
C ALA A 21 6.09 -5.44 7.25
N LYS A 22 5.76 -6.74 7.33
CA LYS A 22 6.33 -7.66 8.32
C LYS A 22 7.60 -8.37 7.88
N ASN A 23 7.83 -8.51 6.58
CA ASN A 23 8.89 -9.40 6.05
C ASN A 23 9.99 -8.66 5.28
N ILE A 24 9.76 -7.41 4.88
CA ILE A 24 10.73 -6.57 4.19
C ILE A 24 11.17 -5.44 5.11
N ARG A 25 12.46 -5.09 5.10
CA ARG A 25 13.00 -3.97 5.86
C ARG A 25 13.23 -2.78 4.95
N TYR A 26 12.80 -1.60 5.36
CA TYR A 26 13.17 -0.37 4.67
C TYR A 26 14.66 -0.08 4.90
N VAL A 27 15.46 -0.06 3.85
CA VAL A 27 16.90 0.21 3.88
C VAL A 27 17.25 1.13 2.73
N LYS A 28 17.66 2.36 3.06
CA LYS A 28 18.10 3.36 2.08
C LYS A 28 19.27 2.87 1.26
N ASP A 29 19.27 3.27 0.00
CA ASP A 29 20.36 3.05 -0.92
C ASP A 29 21.71 3.66 -0.50
N PRO A 30 22.83 3.07 -0.96
CA PRO A 30 24.17 3.51 -0.61
C PRO A 30 24.61 4.72 -1.45
N GLY A 31 24.12 5.92 -1.12
CA GLY A 31 24.64 7.20 -1.65
C GLY A 31 24.41 7.46 -3.14
N PHE A 32 23.78 6.54 -3.86
CA PHE A 32 23.27 6.66 -5.23
C PHE A 32 22.14 5.64 -5.44
N GLU A 33 21.23 5.92 -6.38
CA GLU A 33 20.05 5.09 -6.67
C GLU A 33 20.40 3.72 -7.29
N LEU A 34 19.78 2.66 -6.78
CA LEU A 34 19.95 1.26 -7.18
C LEU A 34 18.61 0.50 -7.19
N PHE A 35 17.95 0.52 -8.34
CA PHE A 35 16.74 -0.28 -8.55
C PHE A 35 16.98 -1.79 -8.44
N GLN A 36 16.24 -2.45 -7.55
CA GLN A 36 16.16 -3.91 -7.43
C GLN A 36 15.00 -4.50 -8.24
N LYS A 37 15.21 -5.71 -8.75
CA LYS A 37 14.10 -6.57 -9.20
C LYS A 37 13.28 -7.04 -7.99
N PRO A 38 11.98 -7.35 -8.16
CA PRO A 38 11.17 -7.92 -7.09
C PRO A 38 11.80 -9.18 -6.45
N SER A 39 12.46 -10.02 -7.24
CA SER A 39 13.15 -11.21 -6.74
C SER A 39 14.35 -10.89 -5.85
N GLU A 40 15.06 -9.81 -6.15
CA GLU A 40 16.23 -9.35 -5.38
C GLU A 40 15.75 -8.79 -4.03
N THR A 41 14.71 -7.95 -4.02
CA THR A 41 14.10 -7.45 -2.78
C THR A 41 13.56 -8.58 -1.89
N LEU A 42 12.97 -9.63 -2.49
CA LEU A 42 12.53 -10.83 -1.76
C LEU A 42 13.69 -11.64 -1.18
N GLU A 43 14.79 -11.78 -1.91
CA GLU A 43 15.98 -12.51 -1.46
C GLU A 43 16.70 -11.76 -0.34
N LEU A 44 16.89 -10.44 -0.50
CA LEU A 44 17.54 -9.57 0.47
C LEU A 44 16.66 -9.26 1.69
N LYS A 45 15.34 -9.34 1.52
CA LYS A 45 14.33 -8.87 2.49
C LYS A 45 14.55 -7.41 2.90
N ALA A 46 15.00 -6.59 1.95
CA ALA A 46 15.31 -5.20 2.17
C ALA A 46 15.36 -4.41 0.86
N GLY A 47 15.01 -3.13 0.93
CA GLY A 47 15.06 -2.13 -0.13
C GLY A 47 14.47 -0.81 0.39
N ASP A 48 14.59 0.28 -0.34
CA ASP A 48 13.91 1.55 -0.03
C ASP A 48 12.66 1.77 -0.89
N CYS A 49 12.30 3.01 -1.20
CA CYS A 49 10.95 3.35 -1.65
C CYS A 49 10.61 2.74 -3.00
N ASP A 50 11.51 2.83 -3.97
CA ASP A 50 11.35 2.32 -5.33
C ASP A 50 11.42 0.79 -5.36
N ASP A 51 12.37 0.18 -4.63
CA ASP A 51 12.48 -1.27 -4.47
C ASP A 51 11.18 -1.89 -3.94
N VAL A 52 10.65 -1.31 -2.86
CA VAL A 52 9.41 -1.76 -2.23
C VAL A 52 8.22 -1.51 -3.15
N ALA A 53 8.17 -0.37 -3.84
CA ALA A 53 7.12 -0.07 -4.81
C ALA A 53 7.13 -1.07 -5.98
N ILE A 54 8.30 -1.41 -6.53
CA ILE A 54 8.48 -2.39 -7.61
C ILE A 54 8.04 -3.78 -7.14
N LEU A 55 8.41 -4.18 -5.92
CA LEU A 55 7.97 -5.44 -5.32
C LEU A 55 6.44 -5.49 -5.15
N LEU A 56 5.85 -4.48 -4.53
CA LEU A 56 4.40 -4.40 -4.30
C LEU A 56 3.63 -4.45 -5.61
N ALA A 57 4.01 -3.62 -6.58
CA ALA A 57 3.37 -3.60 -7.90
C ALA A 57 3.38 -4.99 -8.55
N SER A 58 4.53 -5.69 -8.47
CA SER A 58 4.69 -7.03 -9.03
C SER A 58 3.83 -8.08 -8.31
N MET A 59 3.75 -8.04 -6.97
CA MET A 59 2.93 -8.95 -6.19
C MET A 59 1.43 -8.77 -6.49
N TYR A 60 0.95 -7.52 -6.55
CA TYR A 60 -0.45 -7.24 -6.86
C TYR A 60 -0.82 -7.61 -8.30
N GLN A 61 0.04 -7.30 -9.26
CA GLN A 61 -0.18 -7.70 -10.66
C GLN A 61 -0.21 -9.23 -10.83
N ALA A 62 0.64 -9.97 -10.09
CA ALA A 62 0.61 -11.43 -10.09
C ALA A 62 -0.72 -12.00 -9.54
N LEU A 63 -1.42 -11.26 -8.67
CA LEU A 63 -2.75 -11.59 -8.16
C LEU A 63 -3.90 -11.10 -9.07
N GLY A 64 -3.56 -10.46 -10.20
CA GLY A 64 -4.53 -9.94 -11.18
C GLY A 64 -5.10 -8.56 -10.83
N LEU A 65 -4.52 -7.87 -9.84
CA LEU A 65 -4.90 -6.50 -9.48
C LEU A 65 -4.16 -5.49 -10.36
N GLN A 66 -4.84 -4.38 -10.67
CA GLN A 66 -4.24 -3.28 -11.44
C GLN A 66 -3.48 -2.36 -10.52
N THR A 67 -2.26 -1.98 -10.92
CA THR A 67 -1.41 -1.06 -10.17
C THR A 67 -1.03 0.15 -10.99
N LYS A 68 -0.60 1.20 -10.31
CA LYS A 68 0.06 2.39 -10.87
C LYS A 68 1.15 2.82 -9.91
N PHE A 69 2.25 3.34 -10.42
CA PHE A 69 3.22 4.05 -9.58
C PHE A 69 2.75 5.48 -9.33
N ILE A 70 3.13 6.02 -8.17
CA ILE A 70 2.94 7.42 -7.81
C ILE A 70 4.27 8.04 -7.37
N GLU A 71 4.54 9.23 -7.89
CA GLU A 71 5.63 10.09 -7.45
C GLU A 71 5.06 11.07 -6.42
N VAL A 72 5.68 11.10 -5.25
CA VAL A 72 5.18 11.80 -4.07
C VAL A 72 6.24 12.81 -3.61
N ASP A 73 5.74 13.97 -3.19
CA ASP A 73 6.48 14.97 -2.43
C ASP A 73 6.08 14.81 -0.95
N THR A 74 7.04 14.39 -0.12
CA THR A 74 6.82 14.11 1.29
C THR A 74 7.19 15.27 2.22
N ASP A 75 7.89 16.31 1.75
CA ASP A 75 8.31 17.44 2.61
C ASP A 75 7.67 18.80 2.24
N GLY A 76 6.96 18.86 1.12
CA GLY A 76 6.16 19.99 0.66
C GLY A 76 6.94 21.03 -0.15
N ASP A 77 8.17 20.72 -0.57
CA ASP A 77 9.01 21.63 -1.35
C ASP A 77 8.74 21.56 -2.87
N ARG A 78 7.85 20.65 -3.30
CA ARG A 78 7.45 20.34 -4.69
C ARG A 78 8.51 19.60 -5.50
N VAL A 79 9.49 18.99 -4.84
CA VAL A 79 10.43 18.05 -5.42
C VAL A 79 9.94 16.64 -5.11
N ILE A 80 10.10 15.73 -6.07
CA ILE A 80 9.75 14.32 -5.88
C ILE A 80 10.86 13.67 -5.07
N ASP A 81 10.51 13.06 -3.95
CA ASP A 81 11.45 12.43 -3.02
C ASP A 81 11.03 11.00 -2.61
N HIS A 82 9.87 10.55 -3.09
CA HIS A 82 9.32 9.25 -2.72
C HIS A 82 8.53 8.60 -3.86
N LEU A 83 8.63 7.27 -3.95
CA LEU A 83 7.86 6.45 -4.89
C LEU A 83 6.96 5.48 -4.10
N ALA A 84 5.69 5.39 -4.51
CA ALA A 84 4.75 4.44 -3.93
C ALA A 84 3.83 3.84 -5.01
N VAL A 85 2.88 3.01 -4.59
CA VAL A 85 1.97 2.30 -5.51
C VAL A 85 0.52 2.63 -5.18
N LEU A 86 -0.30 2.75 -6.22
CA LEU A 86 -1.75 2.67 -6.14
C LEU A 86 -2.21 1.27 -6.57
N VAL A 87 -3.19 0.71 -5.86
CA VAL A 87 -3.86 -0.53 -6.25
C VAL A 87 -5.34 -0.25 -6.47
N ARG A 88 -5.86 -0.69 -7.61
CA ARG A 88 -7.27 -0.51 -7.96
C ARG A 88 -8.14 -1.40 -7.09
N TYR A 89 -9.14 -0.77 -6.47
CA TYR A 89 -10.27 -1.41 -5.82
C TYR A 89 -11.57 -0.98 -6.52
N PRO A 90 -12.31 -1.90 -7.17
CA PRO A 90 -13.40 -1.56 -8.10
C PRO A 90 -14.70 -1.12 -7.42
N ARG A 91 -14.69 -0.89 -6.11
CA ARG A 91 -15.84 -0.48 -5.30
C ARG A 91 -15.50 0.80 -4.53
N SER A 92 -16.42 1.29 -3.71
CA SER A 92 -16.21 2.55 -2.96
C SER A 92 -15.18 2.38 -1.84
N LEU A 93 -14.51 3.47 -1.45
CA LEU A 93 -13.63 3.47 -0.27
C LEU A 93 -14.34 2.93 0.98
N LYS A 94 -15.61 3.28 1.18
CA LYS A 94 -16.38 2.78 2.34
C LYS A 94 -16.47 1.26 2.35
N GLU A 95 -16.68 0.63 1.21
CA GLU A 95 -16.69 -0.82 1.10
C GLU A 95 -15.32 -1.42 1.35
N PHE A 96 -14.23 -0.74 0.94
CA PHE A 96 -12.87 -1.17 1.25
C PHE A 96 -12.61 -1.18 2.76
N LEU A 97 -12.94 -0.08 3.45
CA LEU A 97 -12.74 0.05 4.90
C LEU A 97 -13.55 -0.98 5.69
N ASN A 98 -14.81 -1.20 5.31
CA ASN A 98 -15.63 -2.25 5.92
C ASN A 98 -14.98 -3.64 5.73
N ALA A 99 -14.44 -3.93 4.54
CA ALA A 99 -13.76 -5.19 4.29
C ALA A 99 -12.48 -5.31 5.13
N GLU A 100 -11.68 -4.26 5.29
CA GLU A 100 -10.50 -4.28 6.18
C GLU A 100 -10.88 -4.57 7.64
N GLU A 101 -11.97 -3.98 8.14
CA GLU A 101 -12.49 -4.26 9.48
C GLU A 101 -12.87 -5.74 9.63
N GLU A 102 -13.66 -6.28 8.68
CA GLU A 102 -14.05 -7.69 8.68
C GLU A 102 -12.84 -8.65 8.60
N ILE A 103 -11.85 -8.30 7.78
CA ILE A 103 -10.60 -9.06 7.65
C ILE A 103 -9.86 -9.08 9.00
N ALA A 104 -9.67 -7.92 9.61
CA ALA A 104 -8.97 -7.80 10.87
C ALA A 104 -9.68 -8.56 12.00
N GLU A 105 -11.01 -8.49 12.07
CA GLU A 105 -11.79 -9.32 12.99
C GLU A 105 -11.56 -10.81 12.75
N ALA A 106 -11.63 -11.26 11.49
CA ALA A 106 -11.48 -12.66 11.12
C ALA A 106 -10.09 -13.24 11.48
N VAL A 107 -9.03 -12.42 11.43
CA VAL A 107 -7.66 -12.83 11.81
C VAL A 107 -7.33 -12.54 13.29
N GLY A 108 -8.31 -12.15 14.09
CA GLY A 108 -8.11 -11.87 15.53
C GLY A 108 -7.34 -10.58 15.83
N LEU A 109 -7.33 -9.64 14.89
CA LEU A 109 -6.73 -8.32 14.98
C LEU A 109 -7.75 -7.18 15.16
N GLY A 110 -9.07 -7.46 15.20
CA GLY A 110 -10.10 -6.42 15.29
C GLY A 110 -9.90 -5.42 16.44
N SER A 111 -9.47 -5.88 17.63
CA SER A 111 -9.15 -4.99 18.76
C SER A 111 -7.81 -4.26 18.65
N ARG A 112 -7.03 -4.53 17.60
CA ARG A 112 -5.72 -3.94 17.31
C ARG A 112 -5.76 -2.98 16.13
N LEU A 113 -6.90 -2.87 15.45
CA LEU A 113 -7.08 -1.80 14.49
C LEU A 113 -7.05 -0.47 15.26
N PRO A 114 -6.19 0.48 14.85
CA PRO A 114 -6.34 1.85 15.31
C PRO A 114 -7.72 2.36 14.89
N ASP A 115 -8.21 3.41 15.56
CA ASP A 115 -9.30 4.19 14.98
C ASP A 115 -8.84 4.62 13.57
N ILE A 116 -9.54 4.16 12.52
CA ILE A 116 -9.16 4.50 11.15
C ILE A 116 -9.50 5.98 10.95
N ILE A 117 -8.51 6.84 11.16
CA ILE A 117 -8.69 8.30 11.10
C ILE A 117 -8.74 8.77 9.65
N SER A 118 -7.90 8.20 8.78
CA SER A 118 -7.86 8.52 7.35
C SER A 118 -7.10 7.46 6.55
N VAL A 119 -7.59 7.17 5.35
CA VAL A 119 -6.87 6.39 4.33
C VAL A 119 -6.62 7.30 3.13
N LYS A 120 -5.40 7.31 2.58
CA LYS A 120 -5.07 8.04 1.36
C LYS A 120 -5.40 7.19 0.14
N TYR A 121 -6.15 7.76 -0.78
CA TYR A 121 -6.64 7.11 -1.99
C TYR A 121 -6.85 8.16 -3.10
N LEU A 122 -7.02 7.68 -4.33
CA LEU A 122 -7.50 8.47 -5.45
C LEU A 122 -8.78 7.86 -6.02
N GLU A 123 -9.64 8.71 -6.58
CA GLU A 123 -10.71 8.26 -7.46
C GLU A 123 -10.29 8.47 -8.91
N ILE A 124 -10.18 7.41 -9.70
CA ILE A 124 -9.76 7.47 -11.10
C ILE A 124 -10.81 6.75 -11.93
N LYS A 125 -11.52 7.50 -12.79
CA LYS A 125 -12.59 6.99 -13.67
C LYS A 125 -13.71 6.24 -12.93
N GLY A 126 -13.97 6.62 -11.67
CA GLY A 126 -15.03 6.04 -10.84
C GLY A 126 -14.60 4.82 -10.02
N ASP A 127 -13.36 4.33 -10.17
CA ASP A 127 -12.79 3.31 -9.30
C ASP A 127 -12.01 3.96 -8.14
N THR A 128 -11.99 3.29 -6.99
CA THR A 128 -11.12 3.64 -5.87
C THR A 128 -9.71 3.10 -6.13
N TRP A 129 -8.68 3.90 -5.88
CA TRP A 129 -7.29 3.49 -5.98
C TRP A 129 -6.62 3.75 -4.63
N ILE A 130 -6.32 2.69 -3.90
CA ILE A 130 -5.75 2.75 -2.55
C ILE A 130 -4.25 2.96 -2.67
N ILE A 131 -3.69 3.91 -1.94
CA ILE A 131 -2.22 4.03 -1.82
C ILE A 131 -1.73 2.90 -0.91
N VAL A 132 -0.81 2.09 -1.42
CA VAL A 132 -0.15 1.04 -0.66
C VAL A 132 1.31 1.45 -0.42
N ASP A 133 1.58 1.82 0.82
CA ASP A 133 2.91 2.17 1.29
C ASP A 133 3.01 1.79 2.77
N PRO A 134 3.44 0.54 3.06
CA PRO A 134 3.49 0.05 4.43
C PRO A 134 4.51 0.78 5.30
N PHE A 135 5.54 1.42 4.73
CA PHE A 135 6.61 2.07 5.50
C PHE A 135 6.33 3.54 5.79
N ALA A 136 5.44 4.19 5.03
CA ALA A 136 4.87 5.49 5.39
C ALA A 136 3.56 5.38 6.21
N SER A 137 3.07 4.16 6.45
CA SER A 137 1.84 3.93 7.21
C SER A 137 2.03 4.01 8.72
N GLU A 138 0.99 4.45 9.43
CA GLU A 138 0.93 4.40 10.90
C GLU A 138 0.66 2.99 11.44
N SER A 139 0.16 2.07 10.61
CA SER A 139 -0.19 0.71 11.01
C SER A 139 0.17 -0.31 9.94
N ASP A 140 0.90 -1.34 10.34
CA ASP A 140 1.19 -2.49 9.47
C ASP A 140 -0.09 -3.27 9.06
N TYR A 141 -1.24 -2.99 9.68
CA TYR A 141 -2.50 -3.72 9.51
C TYR A 141 -3.64 -2.91 8.89
N CYS A 142 -3.40 -1.63 8.54
CA CYS A 142 -4.38 -0.77 7.89
C CYS A 142 -3.79 -0.19 6.61
N VAL A 143 -4.31 -0.63 5.46
CA VAL A 143 -3.77 -0.23 4.17
C VAL A 143 -4.13 1.23 3.86
N GLY A 144 -3.12 2.00 3.45
CA GLY A 144 -3.29 3.38 3.05
C GLY A 144 -3.50 4.37 4.20
N MET A 145 -3.38 3.94 5.47
CA MET A 145 -3.32 4.83 6.62
C MET A 145 -1.94 5.51 6.71
N ILE A 146 -1.65 6.37 5.74
CA ILE A 146 -0.35 7.04 5.58
C ILE A 146 -0.24 8.18 6.60
N LYS A 147 0.77 8.11 7.47
CA LYS A 147 1.01 9.11 8.53
C LYS A 147 1.80 10.31 8.07
N HIS A 148 2.64 10.10 7.06
CA HIS A 148 3.55 11.12 6.59
C HIS A 148 2.74 12.32 6.07
N GLU A 149 3.04 13.50 6.60
CA GLU A 149 2.44 14.75 6.16
C GLU A 149 3.55 15.81 6.06
N PRO A 150 3.72 16.47 4.90
CA PRO A 150 2.92 16.29 3.68
C PRO A 150 3.15 14.93 2.98
N TYR A 151 2.21 14.58 2.10
CA TYR A 151 2.30 13.42 1.20
C TYR A 151 1.48 13.76 -0.04
N VAL A 152 2.08 14.54 -0.93
CA VAL A 152 1.42 15.14 -2.09
C VAL A 152 1.77 14.33 -3.33
N ILE A 153 0.76 13.74 -3.96
CA ILE A 153 0.94 13.05 -5.23
C ILE A 153 1.16 14.09 -6.32
N ILE A 154 2.33 14.05 -6.97
CA ILE A 154 2.68 14.94 -8.08
C ILE A 154 2.28 14.30 -9.41
N HIS A 155 2.63 13.03 -9.59
CA HIS A 155 2.35 12.28 -10.81
C HIS A 155 1.92 10.84 -10.50
N TYR A 156 1.20 10.22 -11.44
CA TYR A 156 0.93 8.79 -11.43
C TYR A 156 1.05 8.23 -12.85
N PHE A 157 1.58 7.02 -12.98
CA PHE A 157 1.80 6.36 -14.27
C PHE A 157 1.58 4.84 -14.16
N PRO A 158 1.35 4.14 -15.29
CA PRO A 158 1.17 2.69 -15.29
C PRO A 158 2.32 1.94 -14.60
#